data_AF-A0A392RIB2-F1
#
_entry.id   AF-A0A392RIB2-F1
#
_cell.length_a   1.000
_cell.length_b   1.000
_cell.length_c   1.000
_cell.angle_alpha   90.00
_cell.angle_beta   90.00
_cell.angle_gamma   90.00
#
_symmetry.space_group_name_H-M   'P 1'
#
loop_
_entity.id
_entity.type
_entity.pdbx_description
1 polymer ?
#
loop_
_entity_poly.entity_id
_entity_poly.type
_entity_poly.pdbx_seq_one_letter_code
_entity_poly.pdbx_strand_id
1 'polypeptide(L)' 'MGATGASYMPSIDDIGFFISVSCEPVRSDWARGPIVLSEQIGPIIP' A
#
# COMPACT_ATOMS: atom_id res chain seq x y z
N MET A 1 -7.46 3.46 10.07
CA MET A 1 -6.34 4.22 9.49
C MET A 1 -5.31 3.20 9.05
N GLY A 2 -4.80 3.27 7.82
CA GLY A 2 -3.79 2.33 7.30
C GLY A 2 -2.36 2.86 7.47
N ALA A 3 -1.37 2.05 7.09
CA ALA A 3 0.03 2.48 7.02
C ALA A 3 0.26 3.46 5.86
N THR A 4 1.16 4.43 6.03
CA THR A 4 1.45 5.50 5.05
C THR A 4 2.90 5.56 4.60
N GLY A 5 3.75 4.64 5.06
CA GLY A 5 5.15 4.56 4.66
C GLY A 5 5.32 4.08 3.22
N ALA A 6 6.51 4.34 2.66
CA ALA A 6 6.91 3.77 1.37
C ALA A 6 7.06 2.23 1.41
N SER A 7 7.14 1.67 2.62
CA SER A 7 7.17 0.24 2.88
C SER A 7 6.25 -0.08 4.05
N TYR A 8 5.69 -1.29 4.04
CA TYR A 8 4.94 -1.85 5.14
C TYR A 8 5.52 -3.21 5.51
N MET A 9 5.72 -3.45 6.80
CA MET A 9 6.08 -4.76 7.32
C MET A 9 4.80 -5.39 7.90
N PRO A 10 4.31 -6.50 7.32
CA PRO A 10 3.14 -7.19 7.86
C PRO A 10 3.37 -7.63 9.31
N SER A 11 2.28 -7.67 10.08
CA SER A 11 2.22 -8.12 11.46
C SER A 11 1.28 -9.31 11.61
N ILE A 12 1.25 -9.92 12.80
CA ILE A 12 0.32 -11.02 13.11
C ILE A 12 -1.15 -10.60 12.93
N ASP A 13 -1.45 -9.31 13.11
CA ASP A 13 -2.80 -8.77 12.98
C ASP A 13 -3.28 -8.74 11.52
N ASP A 14 -2.37 -8.89 10.55
CA ASP A 14 -2.68 -8.91 9.13
C ASP A 14 -2.99 -10.33 8.60
N ILE A 15 -2.79 -11.38 9.41
CA ILE A 15 -3.05 -12.78 9.00
C ILE A 15 -4.52 -12.95 8.60
N GLY A 16 -4.75 -13.56 7.43
CA GLY A 16 -6.09 -13.77 6.87
C GLY A 16 -6.65 -12.57 6.10
N PHE A 17 -5.96 -11.43 6.07
CA PHE A 17 -6.36 -10.25 5.30
C PHE A 17 -5.58 -10.12 3.99
N PHE A 18 -6.20 -9.43 3.02
CA PHE A 18 -5.53 -8.98 1.79
C PHE A 18 -4.98 -7.57 1.99
N ILE A 19 -3.85 -7.28 1.36
CA ILE A 19 -3.20 -5.96 1.38
C ILE A 19 -3.29 -5.33 -0.01
N SER A 20 -3.56 -4.03 -0.07
CA SER A 20 -3.45 -3.20 -1.27
C SER A 20 -2.85 -1.84 -0.89
N VAL A 21 -2.15 -1.21 -1.83
CA VAL A 21 -1.50 0.10 -1.65
C VAL A 21 -2.17 1.11 -2.57
N SER A 22 -2.49 2.28 -2.01
CA SER A 22 -2.82 3.47 -2.80
C SER A 22 -1.68 4.48 -2.71
N CYS A 23 -1.34 5.14 -3.82
CA CYS A 23 -0.32 6.18 -3.83
C CYS A 23 -0.64 7.29 -4.83
N GLU A 24 -0.21 8.51 -4.52
CA GLU A 24 -0.21 9.66 -5.43
C GLU A 24 1.22 9.84 -5.95
N PRO A 25 1.51 9.57 -7.23
CA PRO A 25 2.87 9.72 -7.76
C PRO A 25 3.25 11.20 -7.85
N VAL A 26 4.45 11.53 -7.35
CA VAL A 26 5.00 12.88 -7.36
C VAL A 26 6.33 12.87 -8.11
N ARG A 27 6.43 13.68 -9.17
CA ARG A 27 7.67 13.88 -9.93
C ARG A 27 8.61 14.86 -9.23
N SER A 28 9.87 14.90 -9.68
CA SER A 28 10.88 15.84 -9.16
C SER A 28 10.54 17.32 -9.34
N ASP A 29 9.65 17.64 -10.29
CA ASP A 29 9.12 18.99 -10.53
C ASP A 29 7.81 19.26 -9.77
N TRP A 30 7.47 18.43 -8.79
CA TRP A 30 6.25 18.52 -7.97
C TRP A 30 4.93 18.33 -8.73
N ALA A 31 4.96 17.97 -10.01
CA ALA A 31 3.77 17.53 -10.71
C ALA A 31 3.20 16.26 -10.04
N ARG A 32 1.90 16.28 -9.74
CA ARG A 32 1.18 15.19 -9.07
C ARG A 32 0.28 14.49 -10.07
N GLY A 33 0.36 13.16 -10.12
CA GLY A 33 -0.52 12.33 -10.95
C GLY A 33 -1.78 11.89 -10.21
N PRO A 34 -2.67 11.13 -10.88
CA PRO A 34 -3.83 10.53 -10.23
C PRO A 34 -3.40 9.48 -9.19
N ILE A 35 -4.24 9.24 -8.19
CA ILE A 35 -4.03 8.14 -7.24
C ILE A 35 -4.07 6.81 -8.00
N VAL A 36 -3.05 5.99 -7.80
CA VAL A 36 -2.95 4.62 -8.32
C VAL A 36 -3.23 3.66 -7.18
N LEU A 37 -3.96 2.59 -7.48
CA LEU A 37 -4.23 1.49 -6.56
C LEU A 37 -3.55 0.23 -7.11
N SER A 38 -2.86 -0.52 -6.24
CA SER A 38 -2.32 -1.83 -6.60
C SER A 38 -3.41 -2.89 -6.63
N GLU A 39 -3.13 -4.02 -7.28
CA GLU A 39 -3.88 -5.25 -7.03
C GLU A 39 -3.81 -5.64 -5.54
N GLN A 40 -4.76 -6.49 -5.12
CA GLN A 40 -4.75 -7.07 -3.78
C GLN A 40 -3.77 -8.24 -3.71
N ILE A 41 -2.97 -8.29 -2.65
CA ILE A 41 -1.99 -9.33 -2.37
C ILE A 41 -2.44 -10.10 -1.12
N GLY A 42 -2.47 -11.42 -1.17
CA GLY A 42 -2.76 -12.28 -0.01
C GLY A 42 -3.74 -13.43 -0.28
N PRO A 43 -4.39 -13.96 0.78
CA PRO A 43 -4.31 -13.48 2.16
C PRO A 43 -2.93 -13.69 2.77
N ILE A 44 -2.56 -12.89 3.77
CA ILE A 44 -1.33 -13.14 4.54
C ILE A 44 -1.48 -14.47 5.28
N ILE A 45 -0.52 -15.36 5.06
CA ILE A 45 -0.43 -16.67 5.71
C ILE A 45 0.58 -16.62 6.87
N PRO A 46 0.40 -17.43 7.93
CA PRO A 46 1.33 -17.53 9.05
C PRO A 46 2.73 -18.00 8.65
#